data_AF-A0A3D3Q6T2-F1
#
_entry.id   AF-A0A3D3Q6T2-F1
#
_cell.length_a   1.000
_cell.length_b   1.000
_cell.length_c   1.000
_cell.angle_alpha   90.00
_cell.angle_beta   90.00
_cell.angle_gamma   90.00
#
_symmetry.space_group_name_H-M   'P 1'
#
loop_
_entity.id
_entity.type
_entity.pdbx_description
1 polymer ?
#
loop_
_entity_poly.entity_id
_entity_poly.type
_entity_poly.pdbx_seq_one_letter_code
_entity_poly.pdbx_strand_id
1 'polypeptide(L)'
;MASGWRSGQTVAHLSGSASLHVLEAARERGANVLSLHPLQSFPDVETGLARLPGSGVAVTALDEEIAAFGERVVRSMGARPSRLADAAKPLYHAAAVFCANYLVT
;
A
#
# COMPACT_ATOMS: atom_id res chain seq x y z
N MET A 1 -2.27 20.23 18.89
CA MET A 1 -3.44 19.78 18.11
C MET A 1 -3.55 18.26 18.27
N ALA A 2 -4.61 17.77 18.92
CA ALA A 2 -4.82 16.33 19.03
C ALA A 2 -5.12 15.81 17.61
N SER A 3 -4.24 14.98 17.06
CA SER A 3 -4.51 14.34 15.77
C SER A 3 -5.79 13.50 15.90
N GLY A 4 -6.76 13.74 15.01
CA GLY A 4 -8.13 13.20 15.06
C GLY A 4 -8.27 11.71 14.71
N TRP A 5 -7.31 10.87 15.08
CA TRP A 5 -7.37 9.43 14.86
C TRP A 5 -8.33 8.77 15.85
N ARG A 6 -9.20 7.90 15.34
CA ARG A 6 -10.19 7.16 16.14
C ARG A 6 -9.78 5.70 16.27
N SER A 7 -10.04 5.09 17.43
CA SER A 7 -9.83 3.66 17.63
C SER A 7 -10.68 2.85 16.63
N GLY A 8 -10.09 1.80 16.06
CA GLY A 8 -10.71 0.95 15.04
C GLY A 8 -10.74 1.55 13.63
N GLN A 9 -10.37 2.82 13.44
CA GLN A 9 -10.19 3.38 12.10
C GLN A 9 -8.97 2.76 11.42
N THR A 10 -9.09 2.39 10.14
CA THR A 10 -7.95 1.97 9.33
C THR A 10 -7.30 3.17 8.65
N VAL A 11 -5.98 3.28 8.76
CA VAL A 11 -5.15 4.29 8.11
C VAL A 11 -4.18 3.58 7.18
N ALA A 12 -4.16 4.00 5.92
CA ALA A 12 -3.29 3.42 4.90
C ALA A 12 -2.35 4.46 4.31
N HIS A 13 -1.12 4.05 4.01
CA HIS A 13 -0.23 4.79 3.12
C HIS A 13 0.02 4.03 1.81
N LEU A 14 0.46 4.72 0.76
CA LEU A 14 0.67 4.12 -0.56
C LEU A 14 2.15 3.92 -0.94
N SER A 15 3.09 4.36 -0.10
CA SER A 15 4.53 4.19 -0.36
C SER A 15 4.94 2.70 -0.42
N GLY A 16 5.70 2.34 -1.46
CA GLY A 16 6.26 1.00 -1.64
C GLY A 16 7.52 0.74 -0.82
N SER A 17 8.17 1.79 -0.30
CA SER A 17 9.45 1.70 0.42
C SER A 17 9.34 2.01 1.91
N ALA A 18 8.44 2.91 2.31
CA ALA A 18 8.28 3.30 3.70
C ALA A 18 7.69 2.16 4.53
N SER A 19 8.26 1.88 5.71
CA SER A 19 7.70 0.93 6.68
C SER A 19 6.35 1.38 7.24
N LEU A 20 5.52 0.45 7.68
CA LEU A 20 4.32 0.75 8.48
C LEU A 20 4.60 1.60 9.73
N HIS A 21 5.83 1.63 10.23
CA HIS A 21 6.25 2.48 11.35
C HIS A 21 5.98 3.98 11.11
N VAL A 22 5.86 4.44 9.85
CA VAL A 22 5.47 5.84 9.57
C VAL A 22 4.06 6.18 10.09
N LEU A 23 3.23 5.17 10.37
CA LEU A 23 1.89 5.30 10.93
C LEU A 23 1.84 4.98 12.44
N GLU A 24 2.98 4.88 13.12
CA GLU A 24 3.05 4.53 14.55
C GLU A 24 2.19 5.44 15.42
N ALA A 25 2.23 6.76 15.19
CA ALA A 25 1.42 7.73 15.93
C ALA A 25 -0.10 7.54 15.77
N ALA A 26 -0.55 6.91 14.69
CA ALA A 26 -1.96 6.53 14.52
C ALA A 26 -2.24 5.20 15.25
N ARG A 27 -1.32 4.23 15.14
CA ARG A 27 -1.39 2.93 15.82
C ARG A 27 -1.47 3.06 17.34
N GLU A 28 -0.64 3.92 17.93
CA GLU A 28 -0.63 4.23 19.37
C GLU A 28 -1.99 4.78 19.86
N ARG A 29 -2.81 5.32 18.95
CA ARG A 29 -4.17 5.81 19.24
C ARG A 29 -5.26 4.78 18.93
N GLY A 30 -4.86 3.53 18.70
CA GLY A 30 -5.77 2.41 18.44
C GLY A 30 -6.29 2.33 17.00
N ALA A 31 -5.66 3.03 16.06
CA ALA A 31 -5.97 2.87 14.63
C ALA A 31 -5.28 1.61 14.08
N ASN A 32 -5.92 0.97 13.11
CA ASN A 32 -5.32 -0.09 12.32
C ASN A 32 -4.42 0.54 11.24
N VAL A 33 -3.25 -0.05 10.99
CA VAL A 33 -2.29 0.47 9.99
C VAL A 33 -2.13 -0.47 8.82
N LEU A 34 -2.09 0.09 7.62
CA LEU A 34 -2.06 -0.63 6.36
C LEU A 34 -1.14 0.09 5.37
N SER A 35 -0.56 -0.67 4.44
CA SER A 35 0.11 -0.12 3.27
C SER A 35 -0.43 -0.82 2.02
N LEU A 36 -0.79 -0.03 1.03
CA LEU A 36 -1.26 -0.50 -0.28
C LEU A 36 -0.39 0.14 -1.36
N HIS A 37 0.55 -0.60 -1.94
CA HIS A 37 1.43 -0.04 -2.97
C HIS A 37 1.09 -0.64 -4.34
N PRO A 38 0.47 0.13 -5.24
CA PRO A 38 0.28 -0.29 -6.62
C PRO A 38 1.63 -0.38 -7.34
N LEU A 39 1.89 -1.52 -7.97
CA LEU A 39 3.04 -1.72 -8.86
C LEU A 39 2.72 -1.17 -10.25
N GLN A 40 2.38 0.12 -10.31
CA GLN A 40 1.91 0.81 -11.51
C GLN A 40 2.25 2.29 -11.41
N SER A 41 2.58 2.92 -12.53
CA SER A 41 2.77 4.36 -12.61
C SER A 41 1.46 5.08 -12.95
N PHE A 42 1.15 6.13 -12.20
CA PHE A 42 -0.03 6.98 -12.38
C PHE A 42 0.40 8.42 -12.68
N PRO A 43 0.70 8.74 -13.96
CA PRO A 43 1.18 10.07 -14.34
C PRO A 43 0.10 11.16 -14.20
N ASP A 44 -1.16 10.76 -14.32
CA ASP A 44 -2.35 11.60 -14.17
C ASP A 44 -3.54 10.74 -13.72
N VAL A 45 -4.65 11.39 -13.37
CA VAL A 45 -5.84 10.72 -12.84
C VAL A 45 -6.52 9.83 -13.88
N GLU A 46 -6.62 10.28 -15.13
CA GLU A 46 -7.35 9.56 -16.19
C GLU A 46 -6.62 8.27 -16.55
N THR A 47 -5.31 8.37 -16.79
CA THR A 47 -4.42 7.23 -16.99
C THR A 47 -4.45 6.30 -15.78
N GLY A 48 -4.53 6.85 -14.57
CA GLY A 48 -4.62 6.03 -13.35
C GLY A 48 -5.90 5.23 -13.25
N LEU A 49 -7.05 5.84 -13.52
CA LEU A 49 -8.34 5.14 -13.54
C LEU A 49 -8.37 4.04 -14.61
N ALA A 50 -7.77 4.28 -15.77
CA ALA A 50 -7.70 3.29 -16.85
C ALA A 50 -6.76 2.12 -16.52
N ARG A 51 -5.64 2.36 -15.82
CA ARG A 51 -4.60 1.35 -15.56
C ARG A 51 -4.73 0.62 -14.23
N LEU A 52 -5.46 1.17 -13.25
CA LEU A 52 -5.60 0.56 -11.93
C LEU A 52 -6.24 -0.84 -11.98
N PRO A 53 -7.32 -1.08 -12.76
CA PRO A 53 -7.86 -2.44 -12.91
C PRO A 53 -6.79 -3.40 -13.47
N GLY A 54 -6.68 -4.58 -12.86
CA GLY A 54 -5.71 -5.61 -13.22
C GLY A 54 -4.27 -5.38 -12.71
N SER A 55 -3.93 -4.17 -12.24
CA SER A 55 -2.61 -3.89 -11.67
C SER A 55 -2.35 -4.68 -10.39
N GLY A 56 -1.10 -5.09 -10.17
CA GLY A 56 -0.68 -5.69 -8.90
C GLY A 56 -0.58 -4.64 -7.80
N VAL A 57 -1.07 -4.94 -6.59
CA VAL A 57 -0.97 -4.05 -5.43
C VAL A 57 -0.42 -4.83 -4.25
N ALA A 58 0.72 -4.42 -3.73
CA ALA A 58 1.29 -4.98 -2.52
C ALA A 58 0.52 -4.53 -1.29
N VAL A 59 0.12 -5.50 -0.46
CA VAL A 59 -0.62 -5.31 0.79
C VAL A 59 0.30 -5.66 1.95
N THR A 60 0.58 -4.70 2.82
CA THR A 60 1.36 -4.90 4.05
C THR A 60 0.53 -4.46 5.25
N ALA A 61 0.35 -5.36 6.21
CA ALA A 61 -0.36 -5.13 7.46
C ALA A 61 0.38 -5.84 8.60
N LEU A 62 0.05 -5.51 9.85
CA LEU A 62 0.63 -6.15 11.03
C LEU A 62 -0.07 -7.46 11.41
N ASP A 63 -1.33 -7.62 11.01
CA ASP A 63 -2.16 -8.78 11.33
C ASP A 63 -2.99 -9.25 10.12
N GLU A 64 -3.51 -10.47 10.24
CA GLU A 64 -4.26 -11.17 9.19
C GLU A 64 -5.58 -10.49 8.84
N GLU A 65 -6.28 -9.94 9.83
CA GLU A 65 -7.59 -9.32 9.63
C GLU A 65 -7.46 -8.04 8.78
N ILE A 66 -6.47 -7.21 9.11
CA ILE A 66 -6.17 -5.99 8.37
C ILE A 66 -5.56 -6.30 7.01
N ALA A 67 -4.75 -7.35 6.89
CA ALA A 67 -4.29 -7.84 5.59
C ALA A 67 -5.47 -8.23 4.70
N ALA A 68 -6.38 -9.07 5.19
CA ALA A 68 -7.57 -9.49 4.46
C ALA A 68 -8.49 -8.31 4.10
N PHE A 69 -8.62 -7.31 4.99
CA PHE A 69 -9.32 -6.06 4.69
C PHE A 69 -8.65 -5.31 3.54
N GLY A 70 -7.33 -5.12 3.58
CA GLY A 70 -6.58 -4.48 2.51
C GLY A 70 -6.73 -5.19 1.17
N GLU A 71 -6.70 -6.52 1.15
CA GLU A 71 -6.95 -7.28 -0.08
C GLU A 71 -8.36 -7.07 -0.64
N ARG A 72 -9.39 -6.96 0.22
CA ARG A 72 -10.77 -6.64 -0.23
C ARG A 72 -10.85 -5.26 -0.86
N VAL A 73 -10.19 -4.26 -0.26
CA VAL A 73 -10.10 -2.90 -0.82
C VAL A 73 -9.41 -2.92 -2.17
N VAL A 74 -8.31 -3.67 -2.33
CA VAL A 74 -7.63 -3.80 -3.63
C VAL A 74 -8.53 -4.44 -4.67
N ARG A 75 -9.21 -5.55 -4.32
CA ARG A 75 -10.11 -6.25 -5.24
C ARG A 75 -11.32 -5.39 -5.64
N SER A 76 -11.85 -4.55 -4.75
CA SER A 76 -12.98 -3.66 -5.10
C SER A 76 -12.61 -2.58 -6.11
N MET A 77 -11.31 -2.25 -6.24
CA MET A 77 -10.77 -1.38 -7.29
C MET A 77 -10.46 -2.13 -8.60
N GLY A 78 -10.77 -3.43 -8.68
CA GLY A 78 -10.45 -4.28 -9.82
C GLY A 78 -8.96 -4.67 -9.92
N ALA A 79 -8.15 -4.34 -8.92
CA ALA A 79 -6.73 -4.63 -8.87
C ALA A 79 -6.45 -6.01 -8.22
N ARG A 80 -5.21 -6.50 -8.34
CA ARG A 80 -4.78 -7.82 -7.86
C ARG A 80 -3.91 -7.70 -6.63
N PRO A 81 -4.37 -8.12 -5.43
CA PRO A 81 -3.57 -8.01 -4.22
C PRO A 81 -2.46 -9.07 -4.17
N SER A 82 -1.33 -8.68 -3.60
CA SER A 82 -0.25 -9.59 -3.20
C SER A 82 0.25 -9.21 -1.81
N ARG A 83 0.43 -10.17 -0.91
CA ARG A 83 0.96 -9.88 0.43
C ARG A 83 2.44 -9.57 0.39
N LEU A 84 2.85 -8.58 1.18
CA LEU A 84 4.23 -8.17 1.33
C LEU A 84 4.54 -7.93 2.80
N ALA A 85 5.54 -8.64 3.32
CA ALA A 85 6.07 -8.40 4.66
C ALA A 85 6.74 -7.02 4.71
N ASP A 86 6.56 -6.29 5.82
CA ASP A 86 7.08 -4.92 5.94
C ASP A 86 8.61 -4.86 5.80
N ALA A 87 9.32 -5.84 6.36
CA ALA A 87 10.77 -5.97 6.23
C ALA A 87 11.25 -6.20 4.78
N ALA A 88 10.38 -6.66 3.88
CA ALA A 88 10.72 -6.91 2.48
C ALA A 88 10.53 -5.67 1.58
N LYS A 89 9.93 -4.58 2.10
CA LYS A 89 9.62 -3.37 1.32
C LYS A 89 10.84 -2.72 0.66
N PRO A 90 12.00 -2.60 1.32
CA PRO A 90 13.18 -2.03 0.65
C PRO A 90 13.60 -2.82 -0.60
N LEU A 91 13.67 -4.16 -0.50
CA LEU A 91 14.03 -5.02 -1.63
C LEU A 91 12.96 -5.02 -2.72
N TYR A 92 11.69 -5.13 -2.32
CA TYR A 92 10.55 -5.08 -3.23
C TYR A 92 10.52 -3.77 -4.02
N HIS A 93 10.73 -2.62 -3.36
CA HIS A 93 10.76 -1.32 -4.03
C HIS A 93 11.95 -1.20 -5.00
N ALA A 94 13.14 -1.67 -4.61
CA ALA A 94 14.30 -1.70 -5.49
C ALA A 94 14.04 -2.54 -6.76
N ALA A 95 13.43 -3.72 -6.61
CA ALA A 95 13.05 -4.57 -7.74
C ALA A 95 11.99 -3.90 -8.65
N ALA A 96 10.99 -3.26 -8.06
CA ALA A 96 9.97 -2.50 -8.79
C ALA A 96 10.59 -1.39 -9.64
N VAL A 97 11.48 -0.59 -9.04
CA VAL A 97 12.19 0.49 -9.72
C VAL A 97 13.07 -0.06 -10.84
N PHE A 98 13.80 -1.16 -10.61
CA PHE A 98 14.63 -1.78 -11.64
C PHE A 98 13.81 -2.23 -12.85
N CYS A 99 12.70 -2.94 -12.62
CA CYS A 99 11.85 -3.45 -13.70
C CYS A 99 11.04 -2.37 -14.44
N ALA A 100 10.66 -1.28 -13.77
CA ALA A 100 9.80 -0.25 -14.35
C ALA A 100 10.56 0.94 -14.94
N ASN A 101 11.63 1.39 -14.26
CA ASN A 101 12.28 2.66 -14.58
C ASN A 101 13.63 2.47 -15.30
N TYR A 102 14.31 1.35 -15.08
CA TYR A 102 15.65 1.11 -15.66
C TYR A 102 15.62 0.28 -16.95
N LEU A 103 14.48 -0.28 -17.33
CA LEU A 103 14.31 -0.98 -18.61
C LEU A 103 13.87 -0.05 -19.76
N VAL A 104 13.69 1.24 -19.48
CA VAL A 104 13.46 2.26 -20.50
C VAL A 104 14.82 2.86 -20.88
N THR A 105 15.34 2.51 -22.05
CA THR A 105 16.52 3.13 -22.68
C THR A 105 16.13 3.86 -23.95
#